data_AF-A0A9Q3WPV7-F1
#
_entry.id   AF-A0A9Q3WPV7-F1
#
_cell.length_a   1.000
_cell.length_b   1.000
_cell.length_c   1.000
_cell.angle_alpha   90.00
_cell.angle_beta   90.00
_cell.angle_gamma   90.00
#
_symmetry.space_group_name_H-M   'P 1'
#
loop_
_entity.id
_entity.type
_entity.pdbx_description
1 polymer ?
#
loop_
_entity_poly.entity_id
_entity_poly.type
_entity_poly.pdbx_seq_one_letter_code
_entity_poly.pdbx_strand_id
1 'polypeptide(L)' 'PGDWIKPGATVIDVGINRIERDGKTRLVGDVDYDSCAQVAGAITPVPGGVGPMTIACLLANTLTACTRANKLKEPKGLTP' A
#
# COMPACT_ATOMS: atom_id res chain seq x y z
N PRO A 1 -17.54 -10.40 3.25
CA PRO A 1 -16.55 -9.82 2.32
C PRO A 1 -17.20 -9.31 1.02
N GLY A 2 -16.82 -8.12 0.56
CA GLY A 2 -17.55 -7.33 -0.45
C GLY A 2 -18.80 -6.66 0.12
N ASP A 3 -19.73 -7.47 0.64
CA ASP A 3 -20.93 -7.04 1.37
C ASP A 3 -20.65 -6.25 2.66
N TRP A 4 -19.47 -6.41 3.25
CA TRP A 4 -19.00 -5.64 4.41
C TRP A 4 -18.46 -4.26 4.00
N ILE A 5 -18.15 -4.07 2.72
CA ILE A 5 -17.63 -2.82 2.19
C ILE A 5 -18.79 -1.92 1.84
N LYS A 6 -18.77 -0.68 2.34
CA LYS A 6 -19.74 0.33 1.92
C LYS A 6 -19.60 0.57 0.39
N PRO A 7 -20.69 0.60 -0.38
CA PRO A 7 -20.63 0.92 -1.81
C PRO A 7 -19.89 2.22 -2.07
N GLY A 8 -18.91 2.18 -2.98
CA GLY A 8 -18.04 3.30 -3.34
C GLY A 8 -16.91 3.61 -2.35
N ALA A 9 -16.70 2.80 -1.31
CA ALA A 9 -15.59 3.02 -0.37
C ALA A 9 -14.21 2.87 -1.04
N THR A 10 -13.21 3.54 -0.47
CA THR A 10 -11.80 3.29 -0.79
C THR A 10 -11.26 2.26 0.17
N VAL A 11 -10.75 1.15 -0.36
CA VAL A 11 -10.15 0.06 0.42
C VAL A 11 -8.64 0.08 0.23
N ILE A 12 -7.91 0.28 1.32
CA ILE A 12 -6.44 0.19 1.34
C ILE A 12 -6.08 -1.10 2.07
N ASP A 13 -5.67 -2.09 1.30
CA ASP A 13 -5.21 -3.38 1.80
C ASP A 13 -3.71 -3.29 2.16
N VAL A 14 -3.46 -3.21 3.46
CA VAL A 14 -2.10 -3.11 4.03
C VAL A 14 -1.51 -4.50 4.33
N GLY A 15 -2.36 -5.52 4.35
CA GLY A 15 -1.99 -6.88 4.67
C GLY A 15 -0.96 -7.43 3.71
N ILE A 16 0.08 -8.08 4.23
CA ILE A 16 1.04 -8.84 3.43
C ILE A 16 1.22 -10.20 4.09
N ASN A 17 0.45 -11.16 3.59
CA ASN A 17 0.44 -12.53 4.08
C ASN A 17 1.14 -13.43 3.06
N ARG A 18 2.15 -14.18 3.51
CA ARG A 18 2.83 -15.17 2.69
C ARG A 18 2.11 -16.50 2.84
N ILE A 19 1.60 -17.01 1.73
CA ILE A 19 0.92 -18.31 1.69
C ILE A 19 1.61 -19.24 0.69
N GLU A 20 1.39 -20.53 0.86
CA GLU A 20 1.80 -21.55 -0.10
C GLU A 20 0.56 -22.05 -0.85
N ARG A 21 0.60 -22.00 -2.18
CA ARG A 21 -0.49 -22.48 -3.04
C ARG A 21 0.11 -23.11 -4.30
N ASP A 22 -0.30 -24.33 -4.58
CA ASP A 22 0.20 -25.12 -5.73
C ASP A 22 1.73 -25.29 -5.72
N GLY A 23 2.32 -25.47 -4.53
CA GLY A 23 3.77 -25.57 -4.34
C GLY A 23 4.54 -24.28 -4.63
N LYS A 24 3.84 -23.14 -4.80
CA LYS A 24 4.44 -21.82 -5.00
C LYS A 24 4.06 -20.88 -3.88
N THR A 25 5.03 -20.11 -3.43
CA THR A 25 4.79 -19.02 -2.50
C THR A 25 4.10 -17.87 -3.20
N ARG A 26 3.01 -17.37 -2.62
CA ARG A 26 2.30 -16.17 -3.08
C ARG A 26 2.16 -15.17 -1.94
N LEU A 27 2.06 -13.90 -2.32
CA LEU A 27 1.67 -12.82 -1.41
C LEU A 27 0.20 -12.53 -1.63
N VAL A 28 -0.56 -12.47 -0.55
CA VAL A 28 -1.98 -12.11 -0.53
C VAL A 28 -2.22 -11.05 0.53
N GLY A 29 -3.25 -10.24 0.32
CA GLY A 29 -3.67 -9.19 1.26
C GLY A 29 -4.60 -9.71 2.34
N ASP A 30 -5.16 -8.80 3.12
CA ASP A 30 -6.19 -9.11 4.13
C ASP A 30 -7.59 -9.19 3.50
N VAL A 31 -7.75 -8.67 2.29
CA VAL A 31 -9.04 -8.51 1.64
C VAL A 31 -9.23 -9.53 0.52
N ASP A 32 -10.45 -10.05 0.39
CA ASP A 32 -10.90 -10.74 -0.80
C ASP A 32 -11.10 -9.73 -1.94
N TYR A 33 -10.03 -9.54 -2.73
CA TYR A 33 -9.94 -8.50 -3.76
C TYR A 33 -11.08 -8.60 -4.78
N ASP A 34 -11.37 -9.80 -5.30
CA ASP A 34 -12.33 -9.99 -6.38
C ASP A 34 -13.74 -9.60 -5.95
N SER A 35 -14.15 -9.99 -4.75
CA SER A 35 -15.44 -9.61 -4.18
C SER A 35 -15.51 -8.12 -3.85
N CYS A 36 -14.46 -7.56 -3.23
CA CYS A 36 -14.45 -6.17 -2.78
C CYS A 36 -14.31 -5.17 -3.94
N ALA A 37 -13.62 -5.54 -5.02
CA ALA A 37 -13.44 -4.68 -6.21
C ALA A 37 -14.75 -4.37 -6.94
N GLN A 38 -15.78 -5.21 -6.79
CA GLN A 38 -17.10 -4.96 -7.39
C GLN A 38 -17.91 -3.89 -6.63
N VAL A 39 -17.58 -3.64 -5.36
CA VAL A 39 -18.33 -2.74 -4.46
C VAL A 39 -17.56 -1.46 -4.16
N ALA A 40 -16.23 -1.56 -3.99
CA ALA A 40 -15.35 -0.45 -3.70
C ALA A 40 -15.26 0.52 -4.90
N GLY A 41 -15.15 1.81 -4.61
CA GLY A 41 -14.84 2.82 -5.63
C GLY A 41 -13.36 2.82 -6.02
N ALA A 42 -12.48 2.39 -5.11
CA ALA A 42 -11.07 2.15 -5.34
C ALA A 42 -10.56 1.08 -4.36
N ILE A 43 -9.62 0.25 -4.81
CA ILE A 43 -9.02 -0.82 -4.00
C ILE A 43 -7.55 -1.05 -4.38
N THR A 44 -6.66 -1.15 -3.39
CA THR A 44 -5.25 -1.46 -3.62
C THR A 44 -5.03 -2.98 -3.76
N PRO A 45 -4.30 -3.46 -4.78
CA PRO A 45 -4.02 -4.88 -4.92
C PRO A 45 -2.89 -5.33 -3.99
N VAL A 46 -2.87 -6.61 -3.64
CA VAL A 46 -1.71 -7.26 -3.04
C VAL A 46 -1.35 -8.48 -3.89
N PRO A 47 -0.13 -8.53 -4.47
CA PRO A 47 0.96 -7.57 -4.35
C PRO A 47 0.76 -6.29 -5.19
N GLY A 48 1.58 -5.27 -4.96
CA GLY A 48 1.67 -4.08 -5.80
C GLY A 48 0.95 -2.83 -5.28
N GLY A 49 0.22 -2.92 -4.17
CA GLY A 49 -0.45 -1.80 -3.51
C GLY A 49 0.48 -1.03 -2.57
N VAL A 50 0.32 -1.21 -1.26
CA VAL A 50 0.97 -0.36 -0.25
C VAL A 50 2.48 -0.59 -0.10
N GLY A 51 2.99 -1.78 -0.45
CA GLY A 51 4.39 -2.17 -0.22
C GLY A 51 5.41 -1.20 -0.84
N PRO A 52 5.30 -0.88 -2.14
CA PRO A 52 6.14 0.14 -2.79
C PRO A 52 6.06 1.53 -2.13
N MET A 53 4.87 1.92 -1.67
CA MET A 53 4.69 3.22 -0.99
C MET A 53 5.40 3.27 0.37
N THR A 54 5.44 2.17 1.12
CA THR A 54 6.21 2.11 2.38
C THR A 54 7.70 2.39 2.15
N ILE A 55 8.28 1.82 1.09
CA ILE A 55 9.68 2.08 0.71
C ILE A 55 9.87 3.54 0.28
N ALA A 56 8.98 4.05 -0.58
CA ALA A 56 9.05 5.44 -1.04
C ALA A 56 8.97 6.43 0.14
N CYS A 57 8.04 6.24 1.07
CA CYS A 57 7.89 7.06 2.26
C CYS A 57 9.12 6.98 3.18
N LEU A 58 9.72 5.80 3.35
CA LEU A 58 10.96 5.65 4.10
C LEU A 58 12.09 6.49 3.48
N LEU A 59 12.26 6.44 2.16
CA LEU A 59 13.27 7.22 1.46
C LEU A 59 12.99 8.72 1.54
N ALA A 60 11.73 9.13 1.37
CA ALA A 60 11.32 10.53 1.50
C ALA A 60 11.62 11.09 2.90
N ASN A 61 11.29 10.32 3.94
CA ASN A 61 11.57 10.67 5.33
C ASN A 61 13.07 10.73 5.60
N THR A 62 13.83 9.78 5.08
CA THR A 62 15.29 9.71 5.25
C THR A 62 15.98 10.92 4.61
N LEU A 63 15.58 11.26 3.39
CA LEU A 63 16.12 12.43 2.69
C LEU A 63 15.75 13.73 3.41
N THR A 64 14.50 13.86 3.86
CA THR A 64 14.04 15.02 4.64
C THR A 64 14.85 15.16 5.94
N ALA A 65 15.04 14.07 6.68
CA ALA A 65 15.84 14.06 7.90
C ALA A 65 17.31 14.48 7.64
N CYS A 66 17.92 13.97 6.56
CA CYS A 66 19.26 14.37 6.15
C CYS A 66 19.36 15.87 5.84
N THR A 67 18.39 16.42 5.10
CA THR A 67 18.39 17.86 4.78
C THR A 67 18.28 18.72 6.04
N ARG A 68 17.39 18.36 6.98
CA ARG A 68 17.24 19.05 8.27
C ARG A 68 18.52 19.02 9.10
N ALA A 69 19.14 17.85 9.23
CA ALA A 69 20.37 17.67 10.00
C ALA A 69 21.54 18.53 9.47
N ASN A 70 21.55 18.76 8.15
CA ASN A 70 22.61 19.52 7.48
C ASN A 70 22.21 20.97 7.14
N LYS A 71 21.06 21.46 7.64
CA LYS A 71 20.52 22.81 7.36
C LYS A 71 20.38 23.11 5.85
N LEU A 72 20.10 22.07 5.06
CA LEU A 72 19.84 22.18 3.63
C LEU A 72 18.36 22.46 3.37
N LYS A 73 18.03 23.02 2.21
CA LYS A 73 16.65 23.24 1.79
C LYS A 73 15.91 21.91 1.67
N GLU A 74 14.72 21.82 2.26
CA GLU A 74 13.91 20.61 2.17
C GLU A 74 13.45 20.36 0.73
N PRO A 75 13.55 19.11 0.25
CA PRO A 75 13.03 18.70 -1.05
C PRO A 75 11.50 18.80 -1.10
N LYS A 76 10.97 19.21 -2.25
CA LYS A 76 9.52 19.35 -2.50
C LYS A 76 9.02 18.22 -3.40
N GLY A 77 7.76 17.83 -3.25
CA GLY A 77 7.11 16.86 -4.13
C GLY A 77 7.61 15.42 -3.98
N LEU A 78 8.16 15.05 -2.82
CA LEU A 78 8.62 13.68 -2.54
C LEU A 78 7.49 12.70 -2.24
N THR A 79 6.34 13.23 -1.83
CA THR A 79 5.10 12.47 -1.65
C THR A 79 4.02 13.11 -2.54
N PRO A 80 3.08 12.31 -3.08
CA PRO A 80 1.88 12.83 -3.73
C PRO A 80 1.12 13.83 -2.86
#